data_AF-V4HU23-F1
#
_entry.id   AF-V4HU23-F1
#
_cell.length_a   1.000
_cell.length_b   1.000
_cell.length_c   1.000
_cell.angle_alpha   90.00
_cell.angle_beta   90.00
_cell.angle_gamma   90.00
#
_symmetry.space_group_name_H-M   'P 1'
#
loop_
_entity.id
_entity.type
_entity.pdbx_description
1 polymer ?
#
loop_
_entity_poly.entity_id
_entity_poly.type
_entity_poly.pdbx_seq_one_letter_code
_entity_poly.pdbx_strand_id
1 'polypeptide(L)'
;MQLSLSRNPYLICIVLGAVTAIVFSFWVIAYHAISGKTHDRVKKQQSIWLHKQPVSYSYTAYAGCMYTIISKVLVIDGNTFFENVAPEEDRLVIDKLFKAASKGLYEASSIEIKYHSEYGFPELIEVDWNKHVIDDECFYKIENFKLIE
;
A
#
# COMPACT_ATOMS: atom_id res chain seq x y z
N MET A 1 0.84 -22.33 55.68
CA MET A 1 0.75 -20.96 55.15
C MET A 1 -0.40 -20.93 54.16
N GLN A 2 -1.61 -20.64 54.64
CA GLN A 2 -2.81 -20.59 53.79
C GLN A 2 -2.83 -19.24 53.08
N LEU A 3 -2.65 -19.25 51.76
CA LEU A 3 -2.93 -18.10 50.91
C LEU A 3 -4.44 -17.87 50.93
N SER A 4 -4.92 -16.97 51.79
CA SER A 4 -6.28 -16.45 51.70
C SER A 4 -6.37 -15.58 50.45
N LEU A 5 -6.67 -16.20 49.31
CA LEU A 5 -7.09 -15.47 48.12
C LEU A 5 -8.36 -14.69 48.51
N SER A 6 -8.25 -13.37 48.50
CA SER A 6 -9.25 -12.44 49.01
C SER A 6 -10.62 -12.66 48.36
N ARG A 7 -11.65 -12.89 49.19
CA ARG A 7 -13.09 -12.94 48.85
C ARG A 7 -13.66 -11.56 48.52
N ASN A 8 -12.98 -10.74 47.70
CA ASN A 8 -13.52 -9.45 47.25
C ASN A 8 -13.76 -9.48 45.73
N PRO A 9 -15.02 -9.66 45.27
CA PRO A 9 -15.33 -9.73 43.84
C PRO A 9 -14.96 -8.44 43.09
N TYR A 10 -14.97 -7.28 43.78
CA TYR A 10 -14.53 -6.01 43.19
C TYR A 10 -13.04 -5.99 42.88
N LEU A 11 -12.20 -6.61 43.72
CA LEU A 11 -10.75 -6.70 43.47
C LEU A 11 -10.45 -7.54 42.23
N ILE A 12 -11.19 -8.64 42.05
CA ILE A 12 -11.08 -9.50 40.86
C ILE A 12 -11.45 -8.71 39.60
N CYS A 13 -12.55 -7.96 39.63
CA CYS A 13 -12.96 -7.11 38.50
C CYS A 13 -11.95 -6.01 38.17
N ILE A 14 -11.36 -5.37 39.20
CA ILE A 14 -10.34 -4.33 39.01
C ILE A 14 -9.06 -4.91 38.39
N VAL A 15 -8.59 -6.06 38.88
CA VAL A 15 -7.39 -6.72 38.34
C VAL A 15 -7.63 -7.20 36.91
N LEU A 16 -8.77 -7.83 36.62
CA LEU A 16 -9.12 -8.24 35.26
C LEU A 16 -9.22 -7.03 34.32
N GLY A 17 -9.88 -5.95 34.74
CA GLY A 17 -10.02 -4.72 33.97
C GLY A 17 -8.67 -4.03 33.69
N ALA A 18 -7.77 -4.02 34.67
CA ALA A 18 -6.42 -3.48 34.49
C ALA A 18 -5.61 -4.34 33.50
N VAL A 19 -5.67 -5.67 33.62
CA VAL A 19 -4.95 -6.58 32.71
C VAL A 19 -5.47 -6.45 31.28
N THR A 20 -6.78 -6.40 31.07
CA THR A 20 -7.35 -6.23 29.73
C THR A 20 -6.96 -4.88 29.13
N ALA A 21 -7.06 -3.78 29.89
CA ALA A 21 -6.64 -2.45 29.43
C ALA A 21 -5.15 -2.42 29.02
N ILE A 22 -4.28 -3.08 29.78
CA ILE A 22 -2.86 -3.20 29.44
C ILE A 22 -2.70 -3.98 28.13
N VAL A 23 -3.35 -5.13 27.96
CA VAL A 23 -3.24 -5.92 26.72
C VAL A 23 -3.75 -5.14 25.50
N PHE A 24 -4.91 -4.48 25.62
CA PHE A 24 -5.48 -3.67 24.54
C PHE A 24 -4.59 -2.48 24.18
N SER A 25 -4.02 -1.77 25.17
CA SER A 25 -3.11 -0.65 24.90
C SER A 25 -1.84 -1.09 24.17
N PHE A 26 -1.22 -2.21 24.57
CA PHE A 26 -0.07 -2.76 23.86
C PHE A 26 -0.43 -3.16 22.41
N TRP A 27 -1.60 -3.78 22.21
CA TRP A 27 -2.06 -4.17 20.88
C TRP A 27 -2.30 -2.95 19.98
N VAL A 28 -2.94 -1.90 20.50
CA VAL A 28 -3.19 -0.64 19.78
C VAL A 28 -1.89 0.07 19.41
N ILE A 29 -0.93 0.16 20.34
CA ILE A 29 0.38 0.79 20.08
C ILE A 29 1.16 0.01 19.02
N ALA A 30 1.19 -1.32 19.13
CA ALA A 30 1.89 -2.17 18.16
C ALA A 30 1.26 -2.06 16.76
N TYR A 31 -0.08 -2.09 16.68
CA TYR A 31 -0.82 -1.90 15.44
C TYR A 31 -0.49 -0.54 14.80
N HIS A 32 -0.58 0.55 15.56
CA HIS A 32 -0.25 1.89 15.06
C HIS A 32 1.21 2.00 14.60
N ALA A 33 2.16 1.40 15.31
CA ALA A 33 3.57 1.43 14.94
C ALA A 33 3.85 0.67 13.62
N ILE A 34 3.18 -0.45 13.39
CA ILE A 34 3.31 -1.23 12.15
C ILE A 34 2.68 -0.48 10.98
N SER A 35 1.43 -0.03 11.13
CA SER A 35 0.73 0.73 10.07
C SER A 35 1.49 2.01 9.71
N GLY A 36 2.01 2.74 10.72
CA GLY A 36 2.80 3.94 10.52
C GLY A 36 4.04 3.70 9.65
N LYS A 37 4.84 2.66 9.96
CA LYS A 37 6.03 2.30 9.18
C LYS A 37 5.71 2.01 7.71
N THR A 38 4.59 1.36 7.43
CA THR A 38 4.21 1.02 6.06
C THR A 38 3.76 2.25 5.27
N HIS A 39 3.03 3.18 5.89
CA HIS A 39 2.71 4.47 5.27
C HIS A 39 3.94 5.34 5.03
N ASP A 40 4.87 5.37 5.99
CA ASP A 40 6.12 6.09 5.86
C ASP A 40 6.97 5.55 4.70
N ARG A 41 6.90 4.23 4.45
CA ARG A 41 7.58 3.60 3.31
C ARG A 41 7.03 4.11 1.97
N VAL A 42 5.70 4.17 1.79
CA VAL A 42 5.10 4.70 0.54
C VAL A 42 5.49 6.14 0.31
N LYS A 43 5.38 6.99 1.34
CA LYS A 43 5.76 8.41 1.26
C LYS A 43 7.23 8.59 0.91
N LYS A 44 8.12 7.83 1.57
CA LYS A 44 9.56 7.85 1.30
C LYS A 44 9.86 7.48 -0.16
N GLN A 45 9.25 6.43 -0.67
CA GLN A 45 9.43 5.98 -2.05
C GLN A 45 8.88 6.98 -3.06
N GLN A 46 7.74 7.61 -2.75
CA GLN A 46 7.20 8.71 -3.55
C GLN A 46 8.17 9.89 -3.61
N SER A 47 8.80 10.28 -2.50
CA SER A 47 9.82 11.33 -2.50
C SER A 47 11.06 10.96 -3.31
N ILE A 48 11.48 9.68 -3.28
CA ILE A 48 12.59 9.19 -4.11
C ILE A 48 12.23 9.33 -5.59
N TRP A 49 11.02 8.91 -5.97
CA TRP A 49 10.52 9.05 -7.33
C TRP A 49 10.52 10.51 -7.79
N LEU A 50 9.91 11.41 -7.01
CA LEU A 50 9.84 12.83 -7.34
C LEU A 50 11.22 13.48 -7.50
N HIS A 51 12.22 13.02 -6.74
CA HIS A 51 13.58 13.57 -6.82
C HIS A 51 14.40 12.98 -7.97
N LYS A 52 14.16 11.71 -8.32
CA LYS A 52 14.93 10.97 -9.34
C LYS A 52 14.21 10.83 -10.68
N GLN A 53 13.01 11.40 -10.81
CA GLN A 53 12.20 11.29 -12.00
C GLN A 53 12.98 11.78 -13.22
N PRO A 54 13.19 10.92 -14.24
CA PRO A 54 13.82 11.35 -15.48
C PRO A 54 12.95 12.35 -16.24
N VAL A 55 13.58 13.21 -17.03
CA VAL A 55 12.88 14.19 -17.88
C VAL A 55 12.11 13.48 -19.01
N SER A 56 12.70 12.42 -19.56
CA SER A 56 12.14 11.63 -20.67
C SER A 56 12.30 10.13 -20.41
N TYR A 57 11.21 9.38 -20.50
CA TYR A 57 11.15 7.94 -20.22
C TYR A 57 9.88 7.31 -20.81
N SER A 58 9.87 5.99 -21.00
CA SER A 58 8.68 5.24 -21.41
C SER A 58 8.49 4.01 -20.54
N TYR A 59 7.24 3.53 -20.47
CA TYR A 59 6.87 2.32 -19.76
C TYR A 59 5.51 1.79 -20.22
N THR A 60 5.23 0.54 -19.88
CA THR A 60 3.89 -0.05 -20.00
C THR A 60 3.33 -0.29 -18.61
N ALA A 61 2.19 0.33 -18.31
CA ALA A 61 1.45 0.10 -17.08
C ALA A 61 0.28 -0.87 -17.33
N TYR A 62 0.13 -1.82 -16.42
CA TYR A 62 -0.97 -2.76 -16.35
C TYR A 62 -1.72 -2.51 -15.05
N ALA A 63 -3.04 -2.54 -15.09
CA ALA A 63 -3.83 -2.74 -13.89
C ALA A 63 -4.98 -3.66 -14.18
N GLY A 64 -5.35 -4.48 -13.22
CA GLY A 64 -6.55 -5.28 -13.35
C GLY A 64 -7.01 -5.84 -12.04
N CYS A 65 -8.31 -6.08 -11.95
CA CYS A 65 -8.90 -6.97 -10.95
C CYS A 65 -9.50 -8.14 -11.73
N MET A 66 -10.71 -7.93 -12.27
CA MET A 66 -11.36 -8.87 -13.19
C MET A 66 -10.86 -8.75 -14.65
N TYR A 67 -10.59 -7.53 -15.12
CA TYR A 67 -10.09 -7.25 -16.47
C TYR A 67 -8.79 -6.44 -16.40
N THR A 68 -7.94 -6.59 -17.41
CA THR A 68 -6.66 -5.87 -17.49
C THR A 68 -6.77 -4.66 -18.42
N ILE A 69 -6.45 -3.49 -17.87
CA ILE A 69 -6.24 -2.23 -18.59
C ILE A 69 -4.74 -2.09 -18.83
N ILE A 70 -4.37 -1.64 -20.04
CA ILE A 70 -2.98 -1.44 -20.45
C ILE A 70 -2.81 0.01 -20.91
N SER A 71 -1.85 0.70 -20.31
CA SER A 71 -1.44 2.06 -20.69
C SER A 71 0.03 2.04 -21.10
N LYS A 72 0.31 2.27 -22.39
CA LYS A 72 1.66 2.53 -22.86
C LYS A 72 1.92 4.03 -22.76
N VAL A 73 2.89 4.40 -21.94
CA VAL A 73 3.15 5.78 -21.56
C VAL A 73 4.53 6.19 -22.07
N LEU A 74 4.57 7.36 -22.68
CA LEU A 74 5.77 8.02 -23.16
C LEU A 74 5.82 9.40 -22.52
N VAL A 75 6.88 9.69 -21.78
CA VAL A 75 7.12 11.00 -21.19
C VAL A 75 8.29 11.63 -21.92
N ILE A 76 8.10 12.82 -22.47
CA ILE A 76 9.14 13.61 -23.16
C ILE A 76 9.08 15.03 -22.61
N ASP A 77 10.19 15.52 -22.09
CA ASP A 77 10.30 16.86 -21.51
C ASP A 77 9.21 17.15 -20.45
N GLY A 78 8.89 16.13 -19.64
CA GLY A 78 7.82 16.18 -18.64
C GLY A 78 6.39 16.09 -19.20
N ASN A 79 6.20 16.10 -20.53
CA ASN A 79 4.89 15.93 -21.15
C ASN A 79 4.57 14.45 -21.31
N THR A 80 3.37 14.05 -20.88
CA THR A 80 2.94 12.65 -20.93
C THR A 80 2.07 12.37 -22.16
N PHE A 81 2.45 11.37 -22.93
CA PHE A 81 1.79 10.87 -24.13
C PHE A 81 1.39 9.41 -23.93
N PHE A 82 0.29 9.02 -24.58
CA PHE A 82 -0.27 7.67 -24.49
C PHE A 82 -0.39 7.08 -25.89
N GLU A 83 0.06 5.83 -26.08
CA GLU A 83 -0.04 5.16 -27.38
C GLU A 83 -1.48 4.69 -27.69
N ASN A 84 -2.30 4.43 -26.66
CA ASN A 84 -3.64 3.82 -26.81
C ASN A 84 -4.80 4.75 -26.39
N VAL A 85 -5.94 4.51 -27.04
CA VAL A 85 -7.26 5.16 -26.90
C VAL A 85 -8.03 4.71 -25.63
N ALA A 86 -7.33 4.44 -24.52
CA ALA A 86 -8.04 4.22 -23.26
C ALA A 86 -8.73 5.54 -22.85
N PRO A 87 -9.97 5.48 -22.34
CA PRO A 87 -10.62 6.63 -21.72
C PRO A 87 -9.66 7.30 -20.73
N GLU A 88 -9.70 8.63 -20.64
CA GLU A 88 -8.75 9.38 -19.80
C GLU A 88 -8.77 8.92 -18.33
N GLU A 89 -9.93 8.52 -17.84
CA GLU A 89 -10.15 7.93 -16.52
C GLU A 89 -9.32 6.66 -16.29
N ASP A 90 -9.20 5.80 -17.31
CA ASP A 90 -8.52 4.50 -17.27
C ASP A 90 -7.01 4.59 -17.52
N ARG A 91 -6.50 5.78 -17.91
CA ARG A 91 -5.06 5.97 -18.15
C ARG A 91 -4.28 5.78 -16.87
N LEU A 92 -3.41 4.77 -16.84
CA LEU A 92 -2.53 4.50 -15.72
C LEU A 92 -1.21 5.23 -15.89
N VAL A 93 -0.84 5.95 -14.83
CA VAL A 93 0.45 6.61 -14.67
C VAL A 93 1.03 6.28 -13.31
N ILE A 94 2.35 6.34 -13.17
CA ILE A 94 3.08 6.01 -11.93
C ILE A 94 2.49 6.73 -10.70
N ASP A 95 2.08 7.98 -10.83
CA ASP A 95 1.49 8.73 -9.71
C ASP A 95 0.15 8.14 -9.22
N LYS A 96 -0.64 7.52 -10.11
CA LYS A 96 -1.86 6.80 -9.73
C LYS A 96 -1.52 5.53 -8.95
N LEU A 97 -0.38 4.89 -9.19
CA LEU A 97 0.05 3.70 -8.44
C LEU A 97 0.41 4.04 -6.98
N PHE A 98 1.01 5.20 -6.71
CA PHE A 98 1.23 5.64 -5.32
C PHE A 98 -0.09 5.87 -4.57
N LYS A 99 -1.13 6.37 -5.26
CA LYS A 99 -2.48 6.50 -4.69
C LYS A 99 -3.11 5.13 -4.42
N ALA A 100 -2.99 4.19 -5.36
CA ALA A 100 -3.46 2.82 -5.19
C ALA A 100 -2.76 2.11 -4.01
N ALA A 101 -1.44 2.23 -3.91
CA ALA A 101 -0.66 1.72 -2.79
C ALA A 101 -1.14 2.29 -1.44
N SER A 102 -1.33 3.62 -1.39
CA SER A 102 -1.83 4.28 -0.18
C SER A 102 -3.21 3.79 0.20
N LYS A 103 -4.14 3.66 -0.76
CA LYS A 103 -5.49 3.16 -0.53
C LYS A 103 -5.48 1.73 -0.02
N GLY A 104 -4.74 0.83 -0.68
CA GLY A 104 -4.65 -0.57 -0.27
C GLY A 104 -4.08 -0.75 1.14
N LEU A 105 -3.15 0.10 1.58
CA LEU A 105 -2.66 0.08 2.96
C LEU A 105 -3.71 0.41 4.02
N TYR A 106 -4.76 1.16 3.67
CA TYR A 106 -5.83 1.52 4.61
C TYR A 106 -7.01 0.55 4.56
N GLU A 107 -7.35 0.08 3.36
CA GLU A 107 -8.63 -0.56 3.11
C GLU A 107 -8.52 -2.06 2.79
N ALA A 108 -7.37 -2.53 2.32
CA ALA A 108 -7.23 -3.92 1.85
C ALA A 108 -7.01 -4.90 3.00
N SER A 109 -7.47 -6.14 2.81
CA SER A 109 -7.17 -7.26 3.69
C SER A 109 -5.68 -7.61 3.62
N SER A 110 -5.09 -7.58 2.43
CA SER A 110 -3.64 -7.69 2.25
C SER A 110 -3.15 -6.87 1.07
N ILE A 111 -1.88 -6.43 1.16
CA ILE A 111 -1.22 -5.70 0.08
C ILE A 111 0.27 -6.00 0.07
N GLU A 112 0.80 -6.29 -1.12
CA GLU A 112 2.22 -6.40 -1.39
C GLU A 112 2.65 -5.30 -2.36
N ILE A 113 3.77 -4.62 -2.06
CA ILE A 113 4.31 -3.56 -2.92
C ILE A 113 5.81 -3.81 -3.15
N LYS A 114 6.19 -3.92 -4.43
CA LYS A 114 7.57 -3.94 -4.90
C LYS A 114 7.87 -2.61 -5.59
N TYR A 115 9.01 -2.02 -5.23
CA TYR A 115 9.44 -0.73 -5.76
C TYR A 115 10.66 -0.92 -6.65
N HIS A 116 10.75 -0.10 -7.69
CA HIS A 116 11.93 0.00 -8.53
C HIS A 116 13.13 0.37 -7.68
N SER A 117 14.19 -0.42 -7.77
CA SER A 117 15.39 -0.29 -6.94
C SER A 117 16.05 1.09 -7.06
N GLU A 118 16.12 1.62 -8.28
CA GLU A 118 16.77 2.90 -8.58
C GLU A 118 15.87 4.13 -8.40
N TYR A 119 14.69 4.11 -9.04
CA TYR A 119 13.77 5.25 -9.13
C TYR A 119 12.66 5.28 -8.08
N GLY A 120 12.44 4.20 -7.32
CA GLY A 120 11.52 4.19 -6.18
C GLY A 120 10.02 4.21 -6.54
N PHE A 121 9.63 4.15 -7.81
CA PHE A 121 8.22 3.99 -8.16
C PHE A 121 7.71 2.56 -7.88
N PRO A 122 6.40 2.34 -7.65
CA PRO A 122 5.86 1.00 -7.49
C PRO A 122 5.93 0.24 -8.83
N GLU A 123 6.70 -0.85 -8.88
CA GLU A 123 6.78 -1.75 -10.03
C GLU A 123 5.66 -2.78 -10.03
N LEU A 124 5.31 -3.26 -8.84
CA LEU A 124 4.24 -4.22 -8.64
C LEU A 124 3.48 -3.86 -7.36
N ILE A 125 2.17 -3.84 -7.46
CA ILE A 125 1.26 -3.78 -6.33
C ILE A 125 0.28 -4.94 -6.52
N GLU A 126 0.16 -5.80 -5.52
CA GLU A 126 -0.85 -6.85 -5.44
C GLU A 126 -1.73 -6.55 -4.22
N VAL A 127 -3.05 -6.53 -4.42
CA VAL A 127 -4.02 -6.15 -3.40
C VAL A 127 -5.11 -7.21 -3.34
N ASP A 128 -5.39 -7.72 -2.15
CA ASP A 128 -6.56 -8.53 -1.83
C ASP A 128 -7.44 -7.67 -0.92
N TRP A 129 -8.59 -7.22 -1.43
CA TRP A 129 -9.46 -6.30 -0.69
C TRP A 129 -10.19 -7.04 0.42
N ASN A 130 -10.60 -8.29 0.18
CA ASN A 130 -11.31 -9.12 1.12
C ASN A 130 -10.96 -10.60 0.90
N LYS A 131 -10.24 -11.16 1.88
CA LYS A 131 -9.86 -12.58 1.98
C LYS A 131 -10.99 -13.62 1.84
N HIS A 132 -12.25 -13.19 1.82
CA HIS A 132 -13.43 -14.03 1.69
C HIS A 132 -14.11 -13.94 0.31
N VAL A 133 -13.61 -13.10 -0.59
CA VAL A 133 -14.11 -12.91 -1.95
C VAL A 133 -13.03 -13.40 -2.91
N ILE A 134 -13.38 -14.37 -3.77
CA ILE A 134 -12.42 -15.13 -4.62
C ILE A 134 -11.96 -14.34 -5.87
N ASP A 135 -12.58 -13.21 -6.17
CA ASP A 135 -12.36 -12.44 -7.41
C ASP A 135 -12.30 -10.93 -7.11
N ASP A 136 -11.67 -10.57 -5.99
CA ASP A 136 -11.41 -9.17 -5.65
C ASP A 136 -9.93 -8.79 -5.70
N GLU A 137 -9.07 -9.74 -6.04
CA GLU A 137 -7.65 -9.53 -6.16
C GLU A 137 -7.37 -8.57 -7.32
N CYS A 138 -6.71 -7.47 -7.00
CA CYS A 138 -6.28 -6.47 -7.96
C CYS A 138 -4.76 -6.42 -8.04
N PHE A 139 -4.24 -6.13 -9.21
CA PHE A 139 -2.83 -5.87 -9.42
C PHE A 139 -2.58 -4.59 -10.20
N TYR A 140 -1.43 -3.99 -9.96
CA TYR A 140 -0.86 -2.90 -10.75
C TYR A 140 0.59 -3.25 -11.05
N LYS A 141 1.02 -3.12 -12.31
CA LYS A 141 2.36 -3.50 -12.74
C LYS A 141 2.94 -2.50 -13.72
N ILE A 142 4.21 -2.16 -13.56
CA ILE A 142 5.00 -1.40 -14.53
C ILE A 142 6.01 -2.36 -15.18
N GLU A 143 6.03 -2.38 -16.50
CA GLU A 143 7.01 -3.13 -17.28
C GLU A 143 7.66 -2.24 -18.34
N ASN A 144 8.78 -2.72 -18.89
CA ASN A 144 9.49 -2.07 -20.00
C ASN A 144 9.86 -0.61 -19.70
N PHE A 145 10.13 -0.28 -18.44
CA PHE A 145 10.61 1.05 -18.07
C PHE A 145 11.96 1.32 -18.75
N LYS A 146 12.04 2.41 -19.50
CA LYS A 146 13.24 2.79 -20.27
C LYS A 146 13.41 4.31 -20.25
N LEU A 147 14.64 4.74 -20.07
CA LEU A 147 15.01 6.14 -20.29
C LEU A 147 15.00 6.44 -21.78
N ILE A 148 14.68 7.68 -22.12
CA ILE A 148 14.75 8.19 -23.49
C ILE A 148 15.79 9.30 -23.49
N GLU A 149 16.82 9.11 -24.29
CA GLU A 149 17.90 10.07 -24.53
C GLU A 149 17.51 11.07 -25.62
#